data_AF-A0A261SI02-F1
#
_entry.id   AF-A0A261SI02-F1
#
_cell.length_a   1.000
_cell.length_b   1.000
_cell.length_c   1.000
_cell.angle_alpha   90.00
_cell.angle_beta   90.00
_cell.angle_gamma   90.00
#
_symmetry.space_group_name_H-M   'P 1'
#
loop_
_entity.id
_entity.type
_entity.pdbx_description
1 polymer ?
#
loop_
_entity_poly.entity_id
_entity_poly.type
_entity_poly.pdbx_seq_one_letter_code
_entity_poly.pdbx_strand_id
1 'polypeptide(L)'
;MEVMELLEAYPLRSFRVVELVRHATRGRALEARERAAARKAVQRVLDAFIDTGLVVVVVRATTPGTYAEYGMAQDWSEAPAARPARRESAFHAAA
;
A
#
# COMPACT_ATOMS: atom_id res chain seq x y z
N MET A 1 -8.90 -14.50 -3.83
CA MET A 1 -9.45 -13.21 -3.37
C MET A 1 -8.27 -12.30 -3.19
N GLU A 2 -8.25 -11.30 -4.04
CA GLU A 2 -7.09 -10.47 -4.36
C GLU A 2 -7.15 -9.16 -3.58
N VAL A 3 -5.98 -8.59 -3.25
CA VAL A 3 -5.89 -7.28 -2.57
C VAL A 3 -6.63 -6.19 -3.37
N MET A 4 -6.59 -6.31 -4.71
CA MET A 4 -7.25 -5.40 -5.63
C MET A 4 -8.77 -5.38 -5.49
N GLU A 5 -9.39 -6.55 -5.28
CA GLU A 5 -10.87 -6.66 -5.19
C GLU A 5 -11.44 -5.77 -4.08
N LEU A 6 -10.76 -5.64 -2.94
CA LEU A 6 -11.21 -4.76 -1.86
C LEU A 6 -11.10 -3.29 -2.23
N LEU A 7 -10.01 -2.90 -2.91
CA LEU A 7 -9.76 -1.52 -3.29
C LEU A 7 -10.76 -1.06 -4.36
N GLU A 8 -11.04 -1.92 -5.35
CA GLU A 8 -12.01 -1.64 -6.41
C GLU A 8 -13.46 -1.67 -5.93
N ALA A 9 -13.79 -2.53 -4.95
CA ALA A 9 -15.15 -2.61 -4.41
C ALA A 9 -15.57 -1.34 -3.65
N TYR A 10 -14.61 -0.56 -3.15
CA TYR A 10 -14.86 0.67 -2.40
C TYR A 10 -14.01 1.82 -2.96
N PRO A 11 -14.34 2.31 -4.16
CA PRO A 11 -13.67 3.47 -4.71
C PRO A 11 -13.86 4.65 -3.76
N LEU A 12 -12.84 5.51 -3.63
CA LEU A 12 -12.76 6.62 -2.65
C LEU A 12 -12.56 6.22 -1.18
N ARG A 13 -12.32 4.94 -0.88
CA ARG A 13 -11.90 4.51 0.46
C ARG A 13 -10.44 4.08 0.46
N SER A 14 -9.71 4.50 1.48
CA SER A 14 -8.37 4.03 1.78
C SER A 14 -8.38 2.94 2.87
N PHE A 15 -7.40 2.05 2.82
CA PHE A 15 -7.31 0.91 3.74
C PHE A 15 -5.90 0.74 4.29
N ARG A 16 -5.79 0.33 5.55
CA ARG A 16 -4.51 -0.08 6.15
C ARG A 16 -4.17 -1.51 5.73
N VAL A 17 -2.87 -1.86 5.79
CA VAL A 17 -2.40 -3.24 5.53
C VAL A 17 -3.12 -4.28 6.38
N VAL A 18 -3.49 -3.97 7.63
CA VAL A 18 -4.20 -4.92 8.49
C VAL A 18 -5.61 -5.25 7.98
N GLU A 19 -6.28 -4.29 7.34
CA GLU A 19 -7.61 -4.47 6.77
C GLU A 19 -7.53 -5.29 5.48
N LEU A 20 -6.51 -5.02 4.66
CA LEU A 20 -6.21 -5.79 3.46
C LEU A 20 -5.84 -7.25 3.80
N VAL A 21 -5.01 -7.46 4.82
CA VAL A 21 -4.70 -8.81 5.34
C VAL A 21 -5.97 -9.52 5.82
N ARG A 22 -6.81 -8.84 6.59
CA ARG A 22 -8.07 -9.42 7.07
C ARG A 22 -8.97 -9.84 5.90
N HIS A 23 -9.06 -9.02 4.85
CA HIS A 23 -9.82 -9.36 3.66
C HIS A 23 -9.21 -10.56 2.91
N ALA A 24 -7.90 -10.52 2.62
CA ALA A 24 -7.18 -11.57 1.92
C ALA A 24 -7.26 -12.92 2.62
N THR A 25 -7.31 -12.94 3.97
CA THR A 25 -7.44 -14.17 4.75
C THR A 25 -8.88 -14.49 5.15
N ARG A 26 -9.88 -13.76 4.65
CA ARG A 26 -11.30 -13.90 4.97
C ARG A 26 -11.59 -13.85 6.48
N GLY A 27 -10.81 -13.07 7.21
CA GLY A 27 -10.93 -12.93 8.66
C GLY A 27 -10.54 -14.17 9.46
N ARG A 28 -9.86 -15.15 8.85
CA ARG A 28 -9.35 -16.33 9.58
C ARG A 28 -8.48 -15.90 10.76
N ALA A 29 -8.59 -16.64 11.85
CA ALA A 29 -7.63 -16.57 12.94
C ALA A 29 -6.26 -17.04 12.41
N LEU A 30 -5.25 -16.19 12.58
CA LEU A 30 -3.88 -16.45 12.17
C LEU A 30 -2.99 -16.40 13.40
N GLU A 31 -2.06 -17.35 13.50
CA GLU A 31 -0.95 -17.27 14.44
C GLU A 31 -0.06 -16.07 14.13
N ALA A 32 0.78 -15.68 15.09
CA ALA A 32 1.66 -14.52 14.94
C ALA A 32 2.57 -14.63 13.70
N ARG A 33 3.13 -15.83 13.44
CA ARG A 33 3.99 -16.09 12.28
C ARG A 33 3.22 -15.99 10.96
N GLU A 34 2.03 -16.57 10.90
CA GLU A 34 1.17 -16.51 9.71
C GLU A 34 0.74 -15.08 9.41
N ARG A 35 0.38 -14.33 10.45
CA ARG A 35 0.02 -12.91 10.32
C ARG A 35 1.18 -12.07 9.80
N ALA A 36 2.40 -12.31 10.27
CA ALA A 36 3.59 -11.63 9.77
C ALA A 36 3.86 -11.97 8.29
N ALA A 37 3.71 -13.24 7.92
CA ALA A 37 3.83 -13.68 6.53
C ALA A 37 2.76 -13.05 5.62
N ALA A 38 1.50 -13.03 6.06
CA ALA A 38 0.39 -12.43 5.33
C ALA A 38 0.59 -10.92 5.14
N ARG A 39 1.03 -10.19 6.18
CA ARG A 39 1.38 -8.77 6.07
C ARG A 39 2.48 -8.54 5.04
N LYS A 40 3.54 -9.36 5.07
CA LYS A 40 4.64 -9.26 4.10
C LYS A 40 4.19 -9.55 2.67
N ALA A 41 3.31 -10.53 2.48
CA ALA A 41 2.76 -10.86 1.17
C ALA A 41 1.90 -9.71 0.62
N VAL A 42 0.98 -9.18 1.44
CA VAL A 42 0.13 -8.03 1.06
C VAL A 42 0.98 -6.81 0.74
N GLN A 43 2.02 -6.52 1.54
CA GLN A 43 2.91 -5.39 1.27
C GLN A 43 3.60 -5.52 -0.09
N ARG A 44 4.11 -6.71 -0.45
CA ARG A 44 4.74 -6.93 -1.76
C ARG A 44 3.78 -6.70 -2.93
N VAL A 45 2.52 -7.09 -2.77
CA VAL A 45 1.48 -6.85 -3.78
C VAL A 45 1.21 -5.36 -3.92
N LEU A 46 1.09 -4.63 -2.80
CA LEU A 46 0.93 -3.18 -2.82
C LEU A 46 2.13 -2.48 -3.46
N ASP A 47 3.36 -2.89 -3.12
CA ASP A 47 4.57 -2.33 -3.70
C ASP A 47 4.57 -2.50 -5.24
N ALA A 48 4.23 -3.70 -5.72
CA ALA A 48 4.10 -3.97 -7.16
C ALA A 48 3.01 -3.09 -7.83
N PHE A 49 1.87 -2.90 -7.18
CA PHE A 49 0.80 -2.04 -7.72
C PHE A 49 1.13 -0.54 -7.67
N ILE A 50 1.93 -0.11 -6.69
CA ILE A 50 2.45 1.26 -6.63
C ILE A 50 3.45 1.49 -7.75
N ASP A 51 4.35 0.52 -8.01
CA ASP A 51 5.32 0.60 -9.10
C ASP A 51 4.64 0.70 -10.47
N THR A 52 3.48 0.06 -10.66
CA THR A 52 2.67 0.18 -11.89
C THR A 52 1.75 1.40 -11.92
N GLY A 53 1.66 2.17 -10.82
CA GLY A 53 0.75 3.31 -10.70
C GLY A 53 -0.74 2.95 -10.56
N LEU A 54 -1.07 1.71 -10.21
CA LEU A 54 -2.46 1.26 -9.98
C LEU A 54 -2.96 1.63 -8.59
N VAL A 55 -2.07 1.61 -7.59
CA VAL A 55 -2.36 1.92 -6.19
C VAL A 55 -1.49 3.09 -5.74
N VAL A 56 -2.04 3.94 -4.87
CA VAL A 56 -1.31 5.05 -4.24
C VAL A 56 -1.37 4.95 -2.73
N VAL A 57 -0.38 5.56 -2.08
CA VAL A 57 -0.42 5.83 -0.63
C VAL A 57 -1.24 7.11 -0.43
N VAL A 58 -2.46 6.96 0.09
CA VAL A 58 -3.40 8.06 0.37
C VAL A 58 -2.99 8.78 1.66
N VAL A 59 -2.63 8.02 2.69
CA VAL A 59 -2.13 8.54 3.97
C VAL A 59 -0.76 7.94 4.25
N ARG A 60 0.23 8.80 4.52
CA ARG A 60 1.59 8.35 4.88
C ARG A 60 1.71 8.19 6.40
N ALA A 61 2.37 7.11 6.83
CA ALA A 61 2.81 6.98 8.21
C ALA A 61 4.03 7.87 8.46
N THR A 62 3.82 9.12 8.85
CA THR A 62 4.89 10.11 9.07
C THR A 62 5.42 10.13 10.49
N THR A 63 4.66 9.60 11.45
CA THR A 63 5.04 9.56 12.87
C THR A 63 4.97 8.14 13.45
N PRO A 64 5.79 7.81 14.46
CA PRO A 64 5.71 6.52 15.14
C PRO A 64 4.30 6.24 15.66
N GLY A 65 3.77 5.05 15.37
CA GLY A 65 2.42 4.64 15.78
C GLY A 65 1.30 4.97 14.78
N THR A 66 1.60 5.72 13.71
CA THR A 66 0.66 5.90 12.58
C THR A 66 0.78 4.78 11.55
N TYR A 67 -0.28 4.61 10.76
CA TYR A 67 -0.34 3.59 9.71
C TYR A 67 -0.51 4.27 8.36
N ALA A 68 0.13 3.70 7.33
CA ALA A 68 -0.12 4.10 5.96
C ALA A 68 -1.45 3.52 5.48
N GLU A 69 -2.13 4.25 4.61
CA GLU A 69 -3.36 3.83 3.97
C GLU A 69 -3.23 3.89 2.44
N TYR A 70 -3.88 2.93 1.78
CA TYR A 70 -3.74 2.67 0.35
C TYR A 70 -5.10 2.71 -0.35
N GLY A 71 -5.12 3.20 -1.58
CA GLY A 71 -6.32 3.29 -2.42
C GLY A 71 -5.98 3.26 -3.92
N MET A 72 -7.00 3.12 -4.77
CA MET A 72 -6.83 3.07 -6.23
C MET A 72 -6.38 4.42 -6.79
N ALA A 73 -5.29 4.45 -7.56
CA ALA A 73 -4.71 5.69 -8.08
C ALA A 73 -5.72 6.58 -8.83
N GLN A 74 -6.56 5.96 -9.66
CA GLN A 74 -7.56 6.66 -10.47
C GLN A 74 -8.59 7.43 -9.63
N ASP A 75 -8.94 6.93 -8.45
CA ASP A 75 -9.94 7.53 -7.57
C ASP A 75 -9.38 8.73 -6.78
N TRP A 76 -8.05 8.82 -6.69
CA TRP A 76 -7.33 9.85 -5.95
C TRP A 76 -6.53 10.78 -6.87
N SER A 77 -6.79 10.74 -8.19
CA SER A 77 -6.03 11.48 -9.21
C SER A 77 -6.10 13.01 -9.05
N GLU A 78 -7.09 13.54 -8.33
CA GLU A 78 -7.23 14.97 -8.03
C GLU A 78 -6.70 15.36 -6.63
N ALA A 79 -6.41 14.39 -5.76
CA ALA A 79 -5.81 14.67 -4.47
C ALA A 79 -4.34 15.07 -4.67
N PRO A 80 -3.80 16.10 -3.95
CA PRO A 80 -2.45 16.59 -4.17
C PRO A 80 -1.46 15.44 -4.04
N ALA A 81 -0.90 15.07 -5.19
CA ALA A 81 -0.16 13.84 -5.38
C ALA A 81 0.92 13.70 -4.30
N ALA A 82 0.81 12.66 -3.49
CA ALA A 82 1.91 12.07 -2.78
C ALA A 82 2.89 11.49 -3.81
N ARG A 83 3.56 12.35 -4.60
CA ARG A 83 4.63 11.95 -5.52
C ARG A 83 5.58 11.03 -4.75
N PRO A 84 5.93 9.85 -5.29
CA PRO A 84 7.04 9.10 -4.74
C PRO A 84 8.24 10.04 -4.76
N ALA A 85 8.91 10.17 -3.61
CA ALA A 85 10.17 10.90 -3.55
C ALA A 85 11.11 10.17 -4.51
N ARG A 86 11.29 10.74 -5.71
CA ARG A 86 12.28 10.31 -6.67
C ARG A 86 13.59 10.29 -5.90
N ARG A 87 14.12 9.11 -5.58
CA ARG A 87 15.51 8.98 -5.16
C ARG A 87 16.33 9.32 -6.41
N GLU A 88 16.63 10.60 -6.59
CA GLU A 88 17.78 10.98 -7.38
C GLU A 88 19.01 10.44 -6.65
N SER A 89 19.49 9.30 -7.13
CA SER A 89 20.83 8.84 -6.85
C SER A 89 21.80 9.86 -7.45
N ALA A 90 22.11 10.91 -6.68
CA ALA A 90 23.32 11.69 -6.87
C ALA A 90 24.50 10.80 -6.45
N PHE A 91 24.89 9.89 -7.33
CA PHE A 91 26.15 9.16 -7.22
C PHE A 91 27.00 9.51 -8.43
N HIS A 92 27.97 10.40 -8.18
CA HIS A 92 29.29 10.52 -8.79
C HIS A 92 29.47 10.29 -10.30
N ALA A 93 29.96 11.33 -10.99
CA ALA A 93 31.30 11.28 -11.58
C ALA A 93 31.87 12.70 -11.71
N ALA A 94 32.80 13.03 -10.83
CA ALA A 94 33.80 14.05 -11.08
C ALA A 94 34.78 13.50 -12.13
N ALA A 95 35.07 14.31 -13.15
CA ALA A 95 36.28 14.26 -13.95
C ALA A 95 36.54 15.66 -14.53
#